data_AF-A0A4Y4G3S4-F1
#
_entry.id   AF-A0A4Y4G3S4-F1
#
_cell.length_a   1.000
_cell.length_b   1.000
_cell.length_c   1.000
_cell.angle_alpha   90.00
_cell.angle_beta   90.00
_cell.angle_gamma   90.00
#
_symmetry.space_group_name_H-M   'P 1'
#
loop_
_entity.id
_entity.type
_entity.pdbx_description
1 polymer ?
#
loop_
_entity_poly.entity_id
_entity_poly.type
_entity_poly.pdbx_seq_one_letter_code
_entity_poly.pdbx_strand_id
1 'polypeptide(L)'
;MTNNQFDLESALAKLHEEDWLHPDQAALQDMPMEQETEIDKKYQQKSYWIAQFSHLLMDQYQQSSHACARILKSTNHKYVARAVTRFPSKDFQTLVEVHDELTGYAKTQGVNVHG
;
A
#
# COMPACT_ATOMS: atom_id res chain seq x y z
N MET A 1 54.05 29.91 -3.89
CA MET A 1 52.77 30.35 -3.28
C MET A 1 51.70 30.11 -4.31
N THR A 2 50.93 29.02 -4.17
CA THR A 2 49.92 28.61 -5.15
C THR A 2 48.64 29.39 -4.88
N ASN A 3 48.26 30.24 -5.83
CA ASN A 3 47.02 31.01 -5.81
C ASN A 3 45.84 30.04 -5.92
N ASN A 4 45.17 29.78 -4.79
CA ASN A 4 43.86 29.14 -4.76
C ASN A 4 42.81 30.16 -5.20
N GLN A 5 42.77 30.45 -6.50
CA GLN A 5 41.68 31.21 -7.08
C GLN A 5 40.52 30.25 -7.28
N PHE A 6 39.49 30.39 -6.45
CA PHE A 6 38.27 29.60 -6.55
C PHE A 6 37.61 29.90 -7.90
N ASP A 7 37.68 28.93 -8.79
CA ASP A 7 37.12 29.03 -10.14
C ASP A 7 35.63 28.73 -10.09
N LEU A 8 34.85 29.80 -10.05
CA LEU A 8 33.39 29.78 -9.96
C LEU A 8 32.77 29.05 -11.17
N GLU A 9 33.37 29.16 -12.36
CA GLU A 9 32.87 28.48 -13.56
C GLU A 9 33.06 26.96 -13.46
N SER A 10 34.23 26.51 -12.98
CA SER A 10 34.48 25.09 -12.73
C SER A 10 33.56 24.52 -11.63
N ALA A 11 33.24 25.30 -10.60
CA ALA A 11 32.32 24.90 -9.54
C ALA A 11 30.86 24.83 -10.02
N LEU A 12 30.44 25.77 -10.87
CA LEU A 12 29.10 25.79 -11.46
C LEU A 12 28.93 24.66 -12.49
N ALA A 13 29.97 24.33 -13.26
CA ALA A 13 29.94 23.21 -14.20
C ALA A 13 29.72 21.86 -13.50
N LYS A 14 30.38 21.63 -12.34
CA LYS A 14 30.16 20.43 -11.52
C LYS A 14 28.78 20.39 -10.88
N LEU A 15 28.21 21.54 -10.51
CA LEU A 15 26.85 21.61 -9.97
C LEU A 15 25.79 21.22 -11.02
N HIS A 16 26.08 21.44 -12.30
CA HIS A 16 25.23 21.05 -13.42
C HIS A 16 25.38 19.56 -13.83
N GLU A 17 26.45 18.87 -13.43
CA GLU A 17 26.54 17.40 -13.57
C GLU A 17 25.64 16.66 -12.56
N GLU A 18 25.33 17.29 -11.44
CA GLU A 18 24.37 16.81 -10.43
C GLU A 18 23.02 17.56 -10.54
N ASP A 19 22.50 17.73 -11.76
CA ASP A 19 21.18 18.32 -12.00
C ASP A 19 20.06 17.39 -11.49
N TRP A 20 19.80 17.48 -10.18
CA TRP A 20 18.70 16.82 -9.47
C TRP A 20 17.32 17.12 -10.08
N LEU A 21 17.19 18.15 -10.91
CA LEU A 21 15.94 18.55 -11.55
C LEU A 21 15.65 17.75 -12.82
N HIS A 22 16.66 17.11 -13.41
CA HIS A 22 16.55 16.26 -14.59
C HIS A 22 17.38 15.00 -14.42
N PRO A 23 16.93 14.03 -13.59
CA PRO A 23 17.59 12.74 -13.55
C PRO A 23 17.55 12.15 -14.96
N ASP A 24 18.73 11.93 -15.54
CA ASP A 24 18.88 11.13 -16.75
C ASP A 24 18.07 9.86 -16.57
N GLN A 25 17.22 9.50 -17.54
CA GLN A 25 16.35 8.33 -17.49
C GLN A 25 17.12 7.02 -17.24
N ALA A 26 18.45 7.04 -17.35
CA ALA A 26 19.35 5.96 -16.96
C ALA A 26 19.46 5.77 -15.42
N ALA A 27 19.41 6.83 -14.62
CA ALA A 27 19.52 6.76 -13.15
C ALA A 27 18.27 6.17 -12.48
N LEU A 28 17.16 6.03 -13.22
CA LEU A 28 15.93 5.39 -12.77
C LEU A 28 15.84 3.90 -13.11
N GLN A 29 16.79 3.32 -13.85
CA GLN A 29 16.76 1.88 -14.18
C GLN A 29 17.39 0.99 -13.10
N ASP A 30 18.23 1.54 -12.23
CA ASP A 30 18.95 0.76 -11.21
C ASP A 30 18.35 0.84 -9.80
N MET A 31 17.26 1.59 -9.62
CA MET A 31 16.38 1.28 -8.49
C MET A 31 15.62 0.03 -8.88
N PRO A 32 15.58 -1.02 -8.04
CA PRO A 32 14.56 -2.05 -8.23
C PRO A 32 13.25 -1.30 -8.10
N MET A 33 12.63 -0.97 -9.23
CA MET A 33 11.21 -0.71 -9.31
C MET A 33 10.62 -2.04 -8.87
N GLU A 34 10.46 -2.21 -7.56
CA GLU A 34 9.71 -3.31 -6.97
C GLU A 34 8.44 -3.32 -7.79
N GLN A 35 8.34 -4.32 -8.67
CA GLN A 35 7.14 -4.55 -9.42
C GLN A 35 6.12 -4.79 -8.32
N GLU A 36 5.34 -3.76 -7.97
CA GLU A 36 4.12 -3.91 -7.19
C GLU A 36 3.34 -4.96 -7.97
N THR A 37 3.46 -6.19 -7.51
CA THR A 37 2.85 -7.33 -8.17
C THR A 37 1.34 -7.07 -8.11
N GLU A 38 0.53 -7.63 -9.02
CA GLU A 38 -0.93 -7.49 -8.90
C GLU A 38 -1.46 -7.97 -7.53
N ILE A 39 -0.66 -8.78 -6.82
CA ILE A 39 -0.83 -9.21 -5.45
C ILE A 39 -0.77 -8.03 -4.46
N ASP A 40 0.04 -7.01 -4.70
CA ASP A 40 0.13 -5.79 -3.87
C ASP A 40 -1.06 -4.86 -4.10
N LYS A 41 -1.56 -4.79 -5.34
CA LYS A 41 -2.71 -3.93 -5.71
C LYS A 41 -4.03 -4.34 -5.04
N LYS A 42 -4.20 -5.61 -4.63
CA LYS A 42 -5.40 -6.02 -3.88
C LYS A 42 -5.39 -5.48 -2.45
N TYR A 43 -4.23 -5.39 -1.79
CA TYR A 43 -4.12 -4.83 -0.43
C TYR A 43 -4.43 -3.33 -0.37
N GLN A 44 -4.25 -2.61 -1.48
CA GLN A 44 -4.68 -1.22 -1.62
C GLN A 44 -6.21 -1.06 -1.65
N GLN A 45 -6.97 -2.12 -1.97
CA GLN A 45 -8.42 -2.04 -2.15
C GLN A 45 -9.16 -2.28 -0.84
N LYS A 46 -9.90 -1.27 -0.35
CA LYS A 46 -10.81 -1.42 0.81
C LYS A 46 -11.78 -2.60 0.67
N SER A 47 -12.24 -2.89 -0.54
CA SER A 47 -13.13 -4.03 -0.81
C SER A 47 -12.47 -5.38 -0.55
N TYR A 48 -11.15 -5.51 -0.71
CA TYR A 48 -10.43 -6.74 -0.40
C TYR A 48 -10.49 -7.04 1.09
N TRP A 49 -10.13 -6.08 1.94
CA TRP A 49 -10.19 -6.25 3.39
C TRP A 49 -11.61 -6.52 3.90
N ILE A 50 -12.61 -5.83 3.35
CA ILE A 50 -14.02 -6.11 3.66
C ILE A 50 -14.37 -7.55 3.30
N ALA A 51 -13.91 -8.06 2.16
CA ALA A 51 -14.15 -9.44 1.75
C ALA A 51 -13.48 -10.44 2.72
N GLN A 52 -12.22 -10.22 3.08
CA GLN A 52 -11.48 -11.11 3.99
C GLN A 52 -12.14 -11.20 5.37
N PHE A 53 -12.53 -10.07 5.96
CA PHE A 53 -13.30 -10.07 7.21
C PHE A 53 -14.67 -10.73 7.04
N SER A 54 -15.37 -10.48 5.94
CA SER A 54 -16.70 -11.02 5.72
C SER A 54 -16.68 -12.53 5.51
N HIS A 55 -15.69 -13.07 4.81
CA HIS A 55 -15.50 -14.51 4.65
C HIS A 55 -15.33 -15.20 6.00
N LEU A 56 -14.49 -14.65 6.88
CA LEU A 56 -14.30 -15.21 8.23
C LEU A 56 -15.57 -15.12 9.07
N LEU A 57 -16.27 -13.99 9.04
CA LEU A 57 -17.52 -13.80 9.78
C LEU A 57 -18.65 -14.73 9.28
N MET A 58 -18.73 -14.95 7.97
CA MET A 58 -19.72 -15.85 7.37
C MET A 58 -19.40 -17.32 7.64
N ASP A 59 -18.15 -17.71 7.45
CA ASP A 59 -17.68 -19.10 7.55
C ASP A 59 -17.60 -19.60 9.00
N GLN A 60 -16.96 -18.84 9.88
CA GLN A 60 -16.70 -19.27 11.27
C GLN A 60 -17.82 -18.90 12.24
N TYR A 61 -18.51 -17.78 12.00
CA TYR A 61 -19.50 -17.24 12.92
C TYR A 61 -20.93 -17.28 12.36
N GLN A 62 -21.13 -17.91 11.20
CA GLN A 62 -22.43 -18.05 10.52
C GLN A 62 -23.18 -16.71 10.35
N GLN A 63 -22.44 -15.61 10.22
CA GLN A 63 -23.03 -14.28 10.12
C GLN A 63 -23.61 -14.04 8.73
N SER A 64 -24.77 -13.41 8.66
CA SER A 64 -25.31 -12.94 7.38
C SER A 64 -24.55 -11.73 6.85
N SER A 65 -24.66 -11.44 5.55
CA SER A 65 -24.10 -10.23 4.94
C SER A 65 -24.58 -8.93 5.60
N HIS A 66 -25.82 -8.92 6.10
CA HIS A 66 -26.37 -7.83 6.91
C HIS A 66 -25.69 -7.69 8.28
N ALA A 67 -25.39 -8.80 8.94
CA ALA A 67 -24.67 -8.78 10.22
C ALA A 67 -23.22 -8.35 10.01
N CYS A 68 -22.55 -8.85 8.97
CA CYS A 68 -21.20 -8.43 8.58
C CYS A 68 -21.13 -6.92 8.32
N ALA A 69 -22.11 -6.35 7.63
CA ALA A 69 -22.16 -4.91 7.38
C ALA A 69 -22.29 -4.09 8.67
N ARG A 70 -23.07 -4.57 9.65
CA ARG A 70 -23.19 -3.93 10.97
C ARG A 70 -21.89 -4.02 11.76
N ILE A 71 -21.25 -5.20 11.79
CA ILE A 71 -19.97 -5.43 12.48
C ILE A 71 -18.86 -4.55 11.90
N LEU A 72 -18.76 -4.52 10.56
CA LEU A 72 -17.76 -3.73 9.83
C LEU A 72 -18.12 -2.24 9.71
N LYS A 73 -19.20 -1.79 10.38
CA LYS A 73 -19.72 -0.41 10.31
C LYS A 73 -19.83 0.12 8.87
N SER A 74 -20.18 -0.76 7.94
CA SER A 74 -20.36 -0.43 6.53
C SER A 74 -21.75 0.15 6.31
N THR A 75 -21.83 1.20 5.48
CA THR A 75 -23.08 1.91 5.20
C THR A 75 -24.16 1.03 4.55
N ASN A 76 -23.77 -0.03 3.83
CA ASN A 76 -24.72 -0.92 3.17
C ASN A 76 -24.19 -2.35 3.04
N HIS A 77 -25.03 -3.34 3.36
CA HIS A 77 -24.78 -4.78 3.14
C HIS A 77 -24.49 -5.14 1.68
N LYS A 78 -24.99 -4.36 0.72
CA LYS A 78 -24.69 -4.56 -0.70
C LYS A 78 -23.19 -4.38 -1.01
N TYR A 79 -22.47 -3.54 -0.25
CA TYR A 79 -21.02 -3.41 -0.40
C TYR A 79 -20.29 -4.67 0.05
N VAL A 80 -20.73 -5.26 1.16
CA VAL A 80 -20.19 -6.55 1.66
C VAL A 80 -20.43 -7.65 0.64
N ALA A 81 -21.66 -7.79 0.14
CA ALA A 81 -21.99 -8.81 -0.86
C ALA A 81 -21.13 -8.65 -2.13
N ARG A 82 -20.99 -7.43 -2.66
CA ARG A 82 -20.14 -7.15 -3.82
C ARG A 82 -18.67 -7.43 -3.56
N ALA A 83 -18.16 -7.09 -2.38
CA ALA A 83 -16.78 -7.35 -1.98
C ALA A 83 -16.48 -8.86 -1.96
N VAL A 84 -17.37 -9.65 -1.35
CA VAL A 84 -17.28 -11.12 -1.29
C VAL A 84 -17.36 -11.76 -2.68
N THR A 85 -18.23 -11.25 -3.57
CA THR A 85 -18.28 -11.75 -4.95
C THR A 85 -17.04 -11.39 -5.76
N ARG A 86 -16.46 -10.19 -5.53
CA ARG A 86 -15.27 -9.72 -6.23
C ARG A 86 -13.99 -10.42 -5.79
N PHE A 87 -13.90 -10.79 -4.51
CA PHE A 87 -12.79 -11.52 -3.92
C PHE A 87 -13.35 -12.80 -3.28
N PRO A 88 -13.55 -13.88 -4.05
CA PRO A 88 -14.19 -15.09 -3.55
C PRO A 88 -13.27 -15.95 -2.68
N SER A 89 -11.95 -15.73 -2.71
CA SER A 89 -10.98 -16.47 -1.92
C SER A 89 -10.82 -15.90 -0.52
N LYS A 90 -10.68 -16.82 0.43
CA LYS A 90 -10.28 -16.54 1.81
C LYS A 90 -8.76 -16.73 1.89
N ASP A 91 -8.05 -15.63 2.08
CA ASP A 91 -6.59 -15.60 2.09
C ASP A 91 -6.05 -15.76 3.53
N PHE A 92 -6.92 -15.61 4.55
CA PHE A 92 -6.56 -15.64 5.97
C PHE A 92 -7.44 -16.60 6.76
N GLN A 93 -6.89 -17.16 7.84
CA GLN A 93 -7.54 -18.19 8.62
C GLN A 93 -8.21 -17.65 9.87
N THR A 94 -7.72 -16.53 10.42
CA THR A 94 -8.28 -15.89 11.62
C THR A 94 -8.51 -14.39 11.44
N LEU A 95 -9.44 -13.82 12.22
CA LEU A 95 -9.69 -12.37 12.23
C LEU A 95 -8.48 -11.57 12.71
N VAL A 96 -7.64 -12.17 13.56
CA VAL A 96 -6.42 -11.58 14.09
C VAL A 96 -5.39 -11.42 12.98
N GLU A 97 -5.17 -12.45 12.17
CA GLU A 97 -4.26 -12.38 11.00
C GLU A 97 -4.65 -11.25 10.04
N VAL A 98 -5.95 -11.12 9.72
CA VAL A 98 -6.42 -10.04 8.84
C VAL A 98 -6.14 -8.66 9.45
N HIS A 99 -6.31 -8.53 10.77
CA HIS A 99 -6.04 -7.27 11.47
C HIS A 99 -4.54 -6.94 11.52
N ASP A 100 -3.70 -7.93 11.79
CA ASP A 100 -2.25 -7.77 11.86
C ASP A 100 -1.68 -7.38 10.49
N GLU A 101 -2.14 -8.04 9.42
CA GLU A 101 -1.76 -7.72 8.04
C GLU A 101 -2.27 -6.36 7.58
N LEU A 102 -3.52 -6.00 7.92
CA LEU A 102 -4.03 -4.66 7.64
C LEU A 102 -3.23 -3.58 8.39
N THR A 103 -2.82 -3.87 9.62
CA THR A 103 -2.01 -2.96 10.45
C THR A 103 -0.58 -2.87 9.92
N GLY A 104 0.00 -3.98 9.50
CA GLY A 104 1.30 -4.03 8.82
C GLY A 104 1.26 -3.21 7.53
N TYR A 105 0.25 -3.42 6.71
CA TYR A 105 0.02 -2.64 5.50
C TYR A 105 -0.20 -1.14 5.80
N ALA A 106 -0.97 -0.78 6.82
CA ALA A 106 -1.14 0.63 7.20
C ALA A 106 0.20 1.29 7.59
N LYS A 107 1.07 0.55 8.30
CA LYS A 107 2.41 1.02 8.66
C LYS A 107 3.32 1.17 7.44
N THR A 108 3.30 0.23 6.48
CA THR A 108 4.11 0.35 5.26
C THR A 108 3.65 1.50 4.38
N GLN A 109 2.36 1.83 4.40
CA GLN A 109 1.79 3.02 3.73
C GLN A 109 2.02 4.34 4.48
N GLY A 110 2.77 4.34 5.59
CA GLY A 110 3.06 5.55 6.37
C GLY A 110 1.86 6.12 7.13
N VAL A 111 0.78 5.35 7.28
CA VAL A 111 -0.34 5.73 8.14
C VAL A 111 0.11 5.55 9.58
N ASN A 112 0.35 6.66 10.27
CA ASN A 112 0.55 6.64 11.72
C ASN A 112 -0.74 6.16 12.38
N VAL A 113 -0.80 4.86 12.67
CA VAL A 113 -1.86 4.25 13.47
C VAL A 113 -1.63 4.68 14.92
N HIS A 114 -1.93 5.93 15.24
CA HIS A 114 -2.15 6.35 16.61
C HIS A 114 -3.55 5.88 17.03
N GLY A 115 -3.56 5.16 18.16
CA GLY A 115 -4.63 4.28 18.61
C GLY A 115 -5.91 4.96 19.05
#